data_AF-A0A7C3A2A9-F1
#
_entry.id   AF-A0A7C3A2A9-F1
#
_cell.length_a   1.000
_cell.length_b   1.000
_cell.length_c   1.000
_cell.angle_alpha   90.00
_cell.angle_beta   90.00
_cell.angle_gamma   90.00
#
_symmetry.space_group_name_H-M   'P 1'
#
loop_
_entity.id
_entity.type
_entity.pdbx_description
1 polymer ?
#
loop_
_entity_poly.entity_id
_entity_poly.type
_entity_poly.pdbx_seq_one_letter_code
_entity_poly.pdbx_strand_id
1 'polypeptide(L)'
;MISVLRVGSRSRPGLRYRLQEALIGWAFILPAVLGLLFFQLGPVLASLYFSFTNYDIVTPPKWVGLTNYVRLFTADRLYIK
;
A
#
# COMPACT_ATOMS: atom_id res chain seq x y z
N MET A 1 57.66 -16.81 19.06
CA MET A 1 57.05 -15.50 19.37
C MET A 1 55.71 -15.44 18.64
N ILE A 2 54.62 -15.92 19.24
CA ILE A 2 53.29 -15.95 18.63
C ILE A 2 52.45 -14.90 19.36
N SER A 3 52.22 -13.76 18.70
CA SER A 3 51.37 -12.69 19.20
C SER A 3 49.91 -13.13 19.08
N VAL A 4 49.25 -13.30 20.23
CA VAL A 4 47.82 -13.63 20.30
C VAL A 4 47.03 -12.38 19.88
N LEU A 5 46.29 -12.48 18.78
CA LEU A 5 45.34 -11.46 18.35
C LEU A 5 44.27 -11.29 19.44
N ARG A 6 44.30 -10.16 20.16
CA ARG A 6 43.18 -9.73 21.02
C ARG A 6 41.95 -9.54 20.13
N VAL A 7 41.01 -10.47 20.21
CA VAL A 7 39.64 -10.24 19.75
C VAL A 7 39.07 -9.13 20.63
N GLY A 8 39.11 -7.89 20.13
CA GLY A 8 38.51 -6.75 20.78
C GLY A 8 37.02 -7.01 20.98
N SER A 9 36.56 -6.89 22.23
CA SER A 9 35.15 -6.89 22.59
C SER A 9 34.41 -5.88 21.70
N ARG A 10 33.63 -6.36 20.73
CA ARG A 10 32.72 -5.52 19.94
C ARG A 10 31.61 -5.06 20.88
N SER A 11 31.74 -3.85 21.42
CA SER A 11 30.66 -3.19 22.15
C SER A 11 29.42 -3.19 21.28
N ARG A 12 28.36 -3.87 21.74
CA ARG A 12 27.09 -3.90 21.01
C ARG A 12 26.55 -2.47 20.92
N PRO A 13 26.16 -1.98 19.73
CA PRO A 13 25.58 -0.65 19.62
C PRO A 13 24.33 -0.56 20.49
N GLY A 14 24.18 0.57 21.19
CA GLY A 14 23.02 0.82 22.05
C GLY A 14 21.71 0.84 21.27
N LEU A 15 20.59 0.62 21.95
CA LEU A 15 19.25 0.54 21.34
C LEU A 15 18.94 1.75 20.43
N ARG A 16 19.33 2.96 20.84
CA ARG A 16 19.15 4.20 20.07
C ARG A 16 19.85 4.17 18.71
N TYR A 17 21.07 3.64 18.65
CA TYR A 17 21.83 3.53 17.41
C TYR A 17 21.16 2.56 16.43
N ARG A 18 20.68 1.41 16.95
CA ARG A 18 19.96 0.42 16.13
C ARG A 18 18.66 0.96 15.56
N LEU A 19 17.93 1.78 16.32
CA LEU A 19 16.71 2.44 15.85
C LEU A 19 17.02 3.47 14.75
N GLN A 20 18.07 4.27 14.92
CA GLN A 20 18.49 5.23 13.90
C GLN A 20 18.89 4.54 12.59
N GLU A 21 19.68 3.46 12.67
CA GLU A 21 20.08 2.67 11.50
C GLU A 21 18.86 2.07 10.77
N ALA A 22 17.90 1.51 11.52
CA ALA A 22 16.67 0.98 10.96
C ALA A 22 15.82 2.07 10.28
N LEU A 23 15.67 3.24 10.91
CA LEU A 23 14.91 4.36 10.34
C LEU A 23 15.53 4.87 9.03
N ILE A 24 16.86 4.95 8.97
CA ILE A 24 17.58 5.32 7.75
C ILE A 24 17.30 4.27 6.66
N GLY A 25 17.43 2.97 6.97
CA GLY A 25 17.11 1.90 6.03
C GLY A 25 15.68 1.98 5.49
N TRP A 26 14.70 2.23 6.37
CA TRP A 26 13.32 2.46 5.95
C TRP A 26 13.17 3.70 5.08
N ALA A 27 13.81 4.82 5.40
CA ALA A 27 13.74 6.04 4.60
C ALA A 27 14.26 5.85 3.17
N PHE A 28 15.28 5.00 2.97
CA PHE A 28 15.79 4.66 1.64
C PHE A 28 14.85 3.77 0.83
N ILE A 29 14.15 2.85 1.49
CA ILE A 29 13.26 1.88 0.82
C ILE A 29 11.85 2.47 0.61
N LEU A 30 11.43 3.41 1.46
CA LEU A 30 10.09 4.01 1.46
C LEU A 30 9.66 4.53 0.08
N PRO A 31 10.48 5.29 -0.68
CA PRO A 31 10.08 5.82 -1.97
C PRO A 31 9.76 4.73 -2.99
N ALA A 32 10.54 3.65 -2.99
CA ALA A 32 10.31 2.52 -3.88
C ALA A 32 9.03 1.76 -3.51
N VAL A 33 8.82 1.50 -2.21
CA VAL A 33 7.61 0.83 -1.70
C VAL A 33 6.37 1.68 -1.95
N LEU A 34 6.43 2.99 -1.69
CA LEU A 34 5.32 3.90 -1.96
C LEU A 34 5.01 3.99 -3.45
N GLY A 35 6.04 4.06 -4.31
CA GLY A 35 5.86 4.03 -5.76
C GLY A 35 5.17 2.75 -6.23
N LEU A 36 5.62 1.59 -5.74
CA LEU A 36 5.01 0.30 -6.04
C LEU A 36 3.56 0.24 -5.57
N LEU A 37 3.29 0.60 -4.31
CA LEU A 37 1.94 0.58 -3.75
C LEU A 37 1.01 1.55 -4.48
N PHE A 38 1.48 2.75 -4.82
CA PHE A 38 0.67 3.71 -5.56
C PHE A 38 0.34 3.21 -6.97
N PHE A 39 1.30 2.61 -7.67
CA PHE A 39 1.06 2.09 -9.01
C PHE A 39 0.16 0.85 -9.01
N GLN A 40 0.29 -0.01 -8.00
CA GLN A 40 -0.51 -1.23 -7.87
C GLN A 40 -1.93 -0.93 -7.35
N LEU A 41 -2.06 -0.11 -6.31
CA LEU A 41 -3.33 0.18 -5.65
C LEU A 41 -4.06 1.35 -6.29
N GLY A 42 -3.37 2.29 -6.94
CA GLY A 42 -3.98 3.46 -7.57
C GLY A 42 -5.12 3.10 -8.53
N PRO A 43 -4.90 2.22 -9.53
CA PRO A 43 -5.94 1.76 -10.43
C PRO A 43 -7.08 1.04 -9.71
N VAL A 44 -6.76 0.20 -8.71
CA VAL A 44 -7.75 -0.54 -7.92
C VAL A 44 -8.67 0.42 -7.15
N LEU A 45 -8.07 1.41 -6.50
CA LEU A 45 -8.81 2.44 -5.75
C LEU A 45 -9.62 3.34 -6.68
N ALA A 46 -9.10 3.67 -7.86
CA ALA A 46 -9.85 4.42 -8.86
C ALA A 46 -11.06 3.62 -9.37
N SER A 47 -10.89 2.34 -9.71
CA SER A 47 -12.01 1.46 -10.10
C SER A 47 -13.03 1.30 -8.97
N LEU A 48 -12.57 1.17 -7.72
CA LEU A 48 -13.44 1.12 -6.56
C LEU A 48 -14.18 2.45 -6.34
N TYR A 49 -13.53 3.59 -6.54
CA TYR A 49 -14.22 4.88 -6.47
C TYR A 49 -15.30 5.00 -7.55
N PHE A 50 -14.98 4.61 -8.78
CA PHE A 50 -15.94 4.64 -9.88
C PHE A 50 -17.10 3.65 -9.72
N SER A 51 -16.96 2.57 -8.94
CA SER A 51 -18.09 1.66 -8.70
C SER A 51 -19.20 2.28 -7.83
N PHE A 52 -18.88 3.33 -7.06
CA PHE A 52 -19.86 4.14 -6.32
C PHE A 52 -20.41 5.33 -7.12
N THR A 53 -19.91 5.54 -8.34
CA THR A 53 -20.41 6.58 -9.24
C THR A 53 -21.17 5.96 -10.40
N ASN A 54 -22.09 6.72 -10.97
CA ASN A 54 -22.62 6.43 -12.28
C ASN A 54 -21.68 7.12 -13.28
N TYR A 55 -20.81 6.34 -13.90
CA TYR A 55 -19.79 6.80 -14.82
C TYR A 55 -19.85 5.97 -16.10
N ASP A 56 -20.08 6.65 -17.23
CA ASP A 56 -20.24 6.04 -18.56
C ASP A 56 -19.19 6.55 -19.57
N ILE A 57 -18.06 7.07 -19.07
CA ILE A 57 -16.92 7.64 -19.84
C ILE A 57 -17.26 8.94 -20.59
N VAL A 58 -18.50 9.10 -21.04
CA VAL A 58 -18.98 10.25 -21.82
C VAL A 58 -19.47 11.38 -20.91
N THR A 59 -20.09 11.03 -19.79
CA THR A 59 -20.62 12.02 -18.84
C THR A 59 -19.76 12.13 -17.58
N PRO A 60 -19.74 13.31 -16.93
CA PRO A 60 -19.04 13.46 -15.65
C PRO A 60 -19.56 12.47 -14.60
N PRO A 61 -18.67 11.84 -13.82
CA PRO A 61 -19.07 10.84 -12.83
C PRO A 61 -20.00 11.45 -11.78
N LYS A 62 -21.21 10.88 -11.65
CA LYS A 62 -22.17 11.28 -10.61
C LYS A 62 -22.08 10.33 -9.43
N TRP A 63 -21.81 10.83 -8.24
CA TRP A 63 -21.81 9.98 -7.04
C TRP A 63 -23.21 9.46 -6.75
N VAL A 64 -23.38 8.14 -6.73
CA VAL A 64 -24.68 7.46 -6.47
C VAL A 64 -24.62 6.55 -5.25
N GLY A 65 -23.47 6.50 -4.57
CA GLY A 65 -23.25 5.69 -3.38
C GLY A 65 -23.47 4.20 -3.66
N LEU A 66 -24.30 3.55 -2.85
CA LEU A 66 -24.56 2.11 -2.94
C LEU A 66 -25.66 1.73 -3.94
N THR A 67 -26.23 2.70 -4.65
CA THR A 67 -27.36 2.45 -5.57
C THR A 67 -27.02 1.42 -6.66
N ASN A 68 -25.79 1.45 -7.17
CA ASN A 68 -25.30 0.47 -8.15
C ASN A 68 -25.34 -0.96 -7.59
N TYR A 69 -24.91 -1.14 -6.34
CA TYR A 69 -24.91 -2.44 -5.66
C TYR A 69 -26.33 -2.93 -5.36
N VAL A 70 -27.20 -2.05 -4.85
CA VAL A 70 -28.62 -2.40 -4.59
C VAL A 70 -29.28 -2.88 -5.88
N ARG A 71 -29.07 -2.17 -6.99
CA ARG A 71 -29.60 -2.57 -8.30
C ARG A 71 -29.06 -3.94 -8.75
N LEU A 72 -27.77 -4.19 -8.57
CA LEU A 72 -27.12 -5.46 -8.92
C LEU A 72 -27.77 -6.65 -8.19
N PHE A 73 -28.11 -6.50 -6.91
CA PHE A 73 -28.68 -7.57 -6.08
C PHE A 73 -30.21 -7.69 -6.14
N THR A 74 -30.93 -6.64 -6.57
CA THR A 74 -32.41 -6.60 -6.52
C THR A 74 -33.11 -6.58 -7.87
N ALA A 75 -32.46 -6.04 -8.91
CA ALA A 75 -33.10 -5.76 -10.19
C ALA A 75 -32.48 -6.51 -11.36
N ASP A 76 -31.28 -7.09 -11.20
CA ASP A 76 -30.56 -7.69 -12.30
C ASP A 76 -30.83 -9.21 -12.41
N ARG A 77 -31.60 -9.60 -13.43
CA ARG A 77 -32.06 -10.98 -13.68
C ARG A 77 -30.90 -11.96 -13.93
N LEU A 78 -29.68 -11.45 -14.12
CA LEU A 78 -28.45 -12.22 -14.31
C LEU A 78 -27.86 -12.73 -12.97
N TYR A 79 -28.21 -12.09 -11.84
CA TYR A 79 -27.78 -12.50 -10.48
C TYR A 79 -28.91 -13.14 -9.65
N ILE A 80 -30.16 -13.05 -10.11
CA ILE A 80 -31.36 -13.58 -9.41
C ILE A 80 -31.74 -14.95 -10.02
N LYS A 81 -30.80 -15.90 -10.04
CA LYS A 81 -31.07 -17.32 -10.31
C LYS A 81 -30.75 -18.17 -9.09
#